data_AF-F9Q0Y7-F1
#
_entry.id   AF-F9Q0Y7-F1
#
_cell.length_a   1.000
_cell.length_b   1.000
_cell.length_c   1.000
_cell.angle_alpha   90.00
_cell.angle_beta   90.00
_cell.angle_gamma   90.00
#
_symmetry.space_group_name_H-M   'P 1'
#
loop_
_entity.id
_entity.type
_entity.pdbx_description
1 polymer ?
#
loop_
_entity_poly.entity_id
_entity_poly.type
_entity_poly.pdbx_seq_one_letter_code
_entity_poly.pdbx_strand_id
1 'polypeptide(L)'
;MWAIESGSRAWGFESPDSDFDVRFIYKHKRDFYLRLNEQRDVIELPIDDTWDVSGWDLDKTLKLLYKSNPTLFEWLQSPIVYQQTDFIERIRPLANQYFSEKKMLYHYLNTARTQMNKYLSGDKVKPKKYFYALRPIWACRWIEKYHSIPPILFDDLVKELLPSQMKEHVSRLLDIKVKGPEGMEIEPIKPIQDYILDNIQELDVYIQNVTEKKKEWETLNQFFLEELGHD
;
A
#
# COMPACT_ATOMS: atom_id res chain seq x y z
N MET A 1 13.36 10.30 -12.38
CA MET A 1 11.89 10.33 -12.30
C MET A 1 11.39 8.92 -12.48
N TRP A 2 10.38 8.50 -11.74
CA TRP A 2 9.99 7.10 -11.63
C TRP A 2 8.47 6.98 -11.62
N ALA A 3 7.92 6.04 -12.41
CA ALA A 3 6.50 5.83 -12.59
C ALA A 3 6.17 4.33 -12.62
N ILE A 4 5.11 3.94 -11.93
CA ILE A 4 4.71 2.56 -11.67
C ILE A 4 3.20 2.41 -11.73
N GLU A 5 2.74 1.17 -11.87
CA GLU A 5 1.35 0.80 -11.61
C GLU A 5 1.14 0.59 -10.10
N SER A 6 -0.02 0.93 -9.57
CA SER A 6 -0.40 0.58 -8.19
C SER A 6 -1.74 -0.15 -8.14
N GLY A 7 -2.31 -0.27 -6.94
CA GLY A 7 -3.64 -0.87 -6.79
C GLY A 7 -3.72 -2.33 -7.24
N SER A 8 -4.89 -2.70 -7.76
CA SER A 8 -5.26 -4.10 -8.01
C SER A 8 -4.37 -4.83 -9.01
N ARG A 9 -3.86 -4.10 -10.01
CA ARG A 9 -2.93 -4.60 -11.04
C ARG A 9 -1.55 -4.85 -10.46
N ALA A 10 -1.05 -3.93 -9.64
CA ALA A 10 0.25 -4.12 -8.98
C ALA A 10 0.22 -5.25 -7.94
N TRP A 11 -0.96 -5.55 -7.36
CA TRP A 11 -1.15 -6.66 -6.44
C TRP A 11 -1.30 -8.02 -7.16
N GLY A 12 -1.48 -8.02 -8.49
CA GLY A 12 -1.58 -9.21 -9.34
C GLY A 12 -2.95 -9.89 -9.32
N PHE A 13 -4.02 -9.13 -9.09
CA PHE A 13 -5.37 -9.69 -9.03
C PHE A 13 -6.41 -8.90 -9.82
N GLU A 14 -5.95 -8.12 -10.79
CA GLU A 14 -6.77 -7.29 -11.66
C GLU A 14 -7.90 -8.09 -12.32
N SER A 15 -9.01 -7.41 -12.55
CA SER A 15 -10.04 -7.87 -13.47
C SER A 15 -9.83 -7.22 -14.84
N PRO A 16 -10.45 -7.73 -15.92
CA PRO A 16 -10.40 -7.10 -17.24
C PRO A 16 -10.81 -5.63 -17.26
N ASP A 17 -11.68 -5.21 -16.34
CA ASP A 17 -12.22 -3.85 -16.24
C ASP A 17 -11.52 -3.01 -15.16
N SER A 18 -10.39 -3.46 -14.62
CA SER A 18 -9.69 -2.73 -13.57
C SER A 18 -8.99 -1.47 -14.10
N ASP A 19 -9.24 -0.35 -13.42
CA ASP A 19 -8.61 0.96 -13.65
C ASP A 19 -7.07 0.89 -13.66
N PHE A 20 -6.44 1.83 -14.35
CA PHE A 20 -5.00 2.04 -14.34
C PHE A 20 -4.64 3.08 -13.28
N ASP A 21 -3.98 2.61 -12.21
CA ASP A 21 -3.55 3.40 -11.07
C ASP A 21 -2.08 3.82 -11.27
N VAL A 22 -1.83 4.76 -12.18
CA VAL A 22 -0.46 5.24 -12.44
C VAL A 22 0.00 6.13 -11.30
N ARG A 23 1.13 5.75 -10.68
CA ARG A 23 1.76 6.52 -9.61
C ARG A 23 3.18 6.89 -9.98
N PHE A 24 3.60 8.10 -9.64
CA PHE A 24 4.95 8.54 -9.98
C PHE A 24 5.58 9.44 -8.92
N ILE A 25 6.91 9.47 -8.91
CA ILE A 25 7.71 10.39 -8.09
C ILE A 25 8.43 11.34 -9.02
N TYR A 26 8.28 12.63 -8.73
CA TYR A 26 8.90 13.72 -9.48
C TYR A 26 9.61 14.69 -8.54
N LYS A 27 10.45 15.55 -9.10
CA LYS A 27 11.13 16.62 -8.34
C LYS A 27 11.03 17.93 -9.10
N HIS A 28 10.95 19.01 -8.34
CA HIS A 28 11.06 20.37 -8.87
C HIS A 28 12.51 20.84 -8.90
N LYS A 29 12.74 22.03 -9.46
CA LYS A 29 14.02 22.74 -9.35
C LYS A 29 14.18 23.32 -7.94
N ARG A 30 15.44 23.56 -7.52
CA ARG A 30 15.79 24.08 -6.19
C ARG A 30 14.97 25.31 -5.77
N ASP A 31 14.80 26.28 -6.68
CA ASP A 31 14.04 27.52 -6.41
C ASP A 31 12.57 27.29 -6.03
N PHE A 32 11.99 26.15 -6.38
CA PHE A 32 10.63 25.80 -5.95
C PHE A 32 10.58 25.52 -4.44
N TYR A 33 11.60 24.82 -3.93
CA TYR A 33 11.69 24.41 -2.53
C TYR A 33 12.14 25.52 -1.59
N LEU A 34 12.77 26.58 -2.12
CA LEU A 34 13.24 27.73 -1.35
C LEU A 34 12.22 28.88 -1.26
N ARG A 35 10.99 28.66 -1.73
CA ARG A 35 9.91 29.66 -1.64
C ARG A 35 9.34 29.71 -0.23
N LEU A 36 8.97 30.91 0.21
CA LEU A 36 8.35 31.12 1.52
C LEU A 36 6.89 30.65 1.57
N ASN A 37 6.19 30.68 0.43
CA ASN A 37 4.80 30.22 0.34
C ASN A 37 4.75 28.73 0.01
N GLU A 38 3.88 28.00 0.71
CA GLU A 38 3.63 26.58 0.44
C GLU A 38 3.21 26.37 -1.03
N GLN A 39 3.80 25.36 -1.65
CA GLN A 39 3.48 24.94 -3.01
C GLN A 39 2.79 23.57 -2.97
N ARG A 40 1.98 23.27 -3.98
CA ARG A 40 1.34 21.96 -4.11
C ARG A 40 2.42 20.90 -4.37
N ASP A 41 2.42 19.85 -3.54
CA ASP A 41 3.39 18.75 -3.53
C ASP A 41 2.86 17.47 -4.20
N VAL A 42 1.71 17.57 -4.86
CA VAL A 42 1.00 16.49 -5.54
C VAL A 42 0.55 16.94 -6.92
N ILE A 43 0.74 16.08 -7.92
CA ILE A 43 0.08 16.20 -9.23
C ILE A 43 -1.01 15.14 -9.30
N GLU A 44 -2.25 15.56 -9.55
CA GLU A 44 -3.36 14.67 -9.85
C GLU A 44 -3.89 15.07 -11.22
N LEU A 45 -3.90 14.13 -12.17
CA LEU A 45 -4.41 14.37 -13.52
C LEU A 45 -5.71 13.59 -13.67
N PRO A 46 -6.85 14.26 -13.91
CA PRO A 46 -8.03 13.57 -14.40
C PRO A 46 -7.77 13.22 -15.86
N ILE A 47 -7.46 11.96 -16.16
CA ILE A 47 -7.20 11.55 -17.54
C ILE A 47 -8.47 10.96 -18.18
N ASP A 48 -9.32 10.27 -17.41
CA ASP A 48 -10.72 9.88 -17.70
C ASP A 48 -11.19 8.92 -16.57
N ASP A 49 -12.35 8.24 -16.72
CA ASP A 49 -12.85 7.25 -15.76
C ASP A 49 -11.95 5.98 -15.65
N THR A 50 -10.96 5.82 -16.53
CA THR A 50 -10.10 4.62 -16.64
C THR A 50 -8.69 4.84 -16.09
N TRP A 51 -8.20 6.09 -16.09
CA TRP A 51 -6.86 6.45 -15.66
C TRP A 51 -6.85 7.32 -14.40
N ASP A 52 -6.45 6.72 -13.28
CA ASP A 52 -6.13 7.45 -12.06
C ASP A 52 -4.60 7.71 -12.03
N VAL A 53 -4.21 8.96 -12.25
CA VAL A 53 -2.80 9.37 -12.31
C VAL A 53 -2.46 10.32 -11.18
N SER A 54 -1.58 9.88 -10.28
CA SER A 54 -1.16 10.66 -9.10
C SER A 54 0.35 10.63 -8.93
N GLY A 55 0.94 11.80 -8.74
CA GLY A 55 2.37 11.97 -8.53
C GLY A 55 2.66 12.63 -7.19
N TRP A 56 3.68 12.14 -6.49
CA TRP A 56 4.22 12.79 -5.31
C TRP A 56 5.55 13.47 -5.62
N ASP A 57 5.70 14.70 -5.15
CA ASP A 57 6.97 15.37 -5.23
C ASP A 57 8.01 14.70 -4.30
N LEU A 58 9.28 15.02 -4.51
CA LEU A 58 10.38 14.43 -3.75
C LEU A 58 10.31 14.76 -2.25
N ASP A 59 9.96 16.00 -1.87
CA ASP A 59 9.89 16.41 -0.46
C ASP A 59 8.79 15.61 0.27
N LYS A 60 7.59 15.54 -0.30
CA LYS A 60 6.48 14.72 0.19
C LYS A 60 6.86 13.25 0.26
N THR A 61 7.50 12.72 -0.78
CA THR A 61 7.97 11.33 -0.82
C THR A 61 8.86 11.03 0.38
N LEU A 62 9.87 11.85 0.65
CA LEU A 62 10.80 11.62 1.77
C LEU A 62 10.11 11.81 3.13
N LYS A 63 9.19 12.77 3.25
CA LYS A 63 8.35 12.93 4.46
C LYS A 63 7.46 11.72 4.70
N LEU A 64 6.92 11.10 3.65
CA LEU A 64 6.11 9.88 3.73
C LEU A 64 6.99 8.66 4.06
N LEU A 65 8.21 8.61 3.53
CA LEU A 65 9.21 7.60 3.89
C LEU A 65 9.55 7.67 5.37
N TYR A 66 9.81 8.87 5.91
CA TYR A 66 10.05 9.08 7.34
C TYR A 66 8.88 8.61 8.23
N LYS A 67 7.65 8.82 7.75
CA LYS A 67 6.42 8.37 8.42
C LYS A 67 6.15 6.88 8.23
N SER A 68 7.01 6.16 7.50
CA SER A 68 6.81 4.75 7.13
C SER A 68 5.42 4.53 6.51
N ASN A 69 5.03 5.38 5.56
CA ASN A 69 3.71 5.33 4.94
C ASN A 69 3.58 4.09 4.02
N PRO A 70 2.64 3.17 4.26
CA PRO A 70 2.57 1.92 3.49
C PRO A 70 2.40 2.09 1.98
N THR A 71 1.65 3.09 1.53
CA THR A 71 1.43 3.35 0.10
C THR A 71 2.75 3.61 -0.62
N LEU A 72 3.68 4.36 -0.01
CA LEU A 72 5.01 4.56 -0.60
C LEU A 72 5.79 3.25 -0.70
N PHE A 73 5.75 2.41 0.34
CA PHE A 73 6.44 1.12 0.34
C PHE A 73 5.88 0.17 -0.72
N GLU A 74 4.56 0.16 -0.90
CA GLU A 74 3.90 -0.57 -1.98
C GLU A 74 4.36 -0.07 -3.34
N TRP A 75 4.37 1.24 -3.58
CA TRP A 75 4.87 1.78 -4.85
C TRP A 75 6.28 1.27 -5.14
N LEU A 76 7.18 1.31 -4.16
CA LEU A 76 8.59 0.91 -4.31
C LEU A 76 8.77 -0.58 -4.64
N GLN A 77 7.74 -1.39 -4.40
CA GLN A 77 7.73 -2.82 -4.68
C GLN A 77 6.93 -3.17 -5.94
N SER A 78 6.30 -2.21 -6.60
CA SER A 78 5.43 -2.51 -7.76
C SER A 78 6.19 -3.30 -8.84
N PRO A 79 5.62 -4.42 -9.32
CA PRO A 79 6.24 -5.23 -10.36
C PRO A 79 6.10 -4.62 -11.75
N ILE A 80 5.18 -3.67 -11.95
CA ILE A 80 4.91 -3.05 -13.25
C ILE A 80 5.47 -1.63 -13.23
N VAL A 81 6.57 -1.43 -13.94
CA VAL A 81 7.30 -0.17 -14.02
C VAL A 81 7.11 0.46 -15.39
N TYR A 82 6.56 1.67 -15.41
CA TYR A 82 6.36 2.45 -16.65
C TYR A 82 7.62 3.24 -17.02
N GLN A 83 8.30 3.80 -16.02
CA GLN A 83 9.53 4.57 -16.22
C GLN A 83 10.39 4.51 -14.96
N GLN A 84 11.71 4.43 -15.12
CA GLN A 84 12.64 4.47 -14.00
C GLN A 84 13.93 5.20 -14.33
N THR A 85 14.54 5.76 -13.29
CA THR A 85 15.91 6.30 -13.29
C THR A 85 16.69 5.66 -12.14
N ASP A 86 17.99 5.92 -12.06
CA ASP A 86 18.88 5.51 -10.95
C ASP A 86 18.36 5.87 -9.55
N PHE A 87 17.52 6.92 -9.44
CA PHE A 87 16.77 7.28 -8.23
C PHE A 87 16.24 6.08 -7.43
N ILE A 88 15.66 5.07 -8.10
CA ILE A 88 15.03 3.94 -7.41
C ILE A 88 16.06 3.10 -6.63
N GLU A 89 17.25 2.92 -7.19
CA GLU A 89 18.35 2.19 -6.55
C GLU A 89 18.90 2.95 -5.34
N ARG A 90 18.79 4.28 -5.34
CA ARG A 90 19.27 5.14 -4.24
C ARG A 90 18.24 5.31 -3.11
N ILE A 91 16.93 5.29 -3.41
CA ILE A 91 15.88 5.40 -2.38
C ILE A 91 15.52 4.07 -1.70
N ARG A 92 15.65 2.92 -2.39
CA ARG A 92 15.34 1.58 -1.80
C ARG A 92 16.10 1.29 -0.50
N PRO A 93 17.42 1.57 -0.38
CA PRO A 93 18.15 1.41 0.87
C PRO A 93 17.58 2.27 2.01
N LEU A 94 17.15 3.50 1.69
CA LEU A 94 16.51 4.39 2.67
C LEU A 94 15.16 3.83 3.12
N ALA A 95 14.37 3.22 2.22
CA ALA A 95 13.11 2.59 2.62
C ALA A 95 13.31 1.51 3.68
N ASN A 96 14.33 0.65 3.52
CA ASN A 96 14.67 -0.35 4.55
C ASN A 96 15.10 0.30 5.87
N GLN A 97 15.87 1.40 5.81
CA GLN A 97 16.31 2.13 7.00
C GLN A 97 15.16 2.81 7.74
N TYR A 98 14.16 3.33 7.03
CA TYR A 98 13.04 4.09 7.59
C TYR A 98 11.78 3.27 7.84
N PHE A 99 11.77 1.99 7.46
CA PHE A 99 10.72 1.05 7.83
C PHE A 99 10.49 1.05 9.35
N SER A 100 9.22 1.20 9.72
CA SER A 100 8.73 1.10 11.10
C SER A 100 7.58 0.12 11.16
N GLU A 101 7.81 -1.01 11.82
CA GLU A 101 6.81 -2.06 12.02
C GLU A 101 5.54 -1.49 12.66
N LYS A 102 5.68 -0.77 13.77
CA LYS A 102 4.53 -0.25 14.53
C LYS A 102 3.69 0.72 13.69
N LYS A 103 4.30 1.66 12.96
CA LYS A 103 3.56 2.57 12.08
C LYS A 103 2.85 1.84 10.93
N MET A 104 3.53 0.88 10.30
CA MET A 104 2.96 0.08 9.21
C MET A 104 1.78 -0.76 9.70
N LEU A 105 1.94 -1.43 10.85
CA LEU A 105 0.90 -2.22 11.48
C LEU A 105 -0.34 -1.38 11.79
N TYR A 106 -0.18 -0.21 12.43
CA TYR A 106 -1.32 0.68 12.70
C TYR A 106 -2.05 1.10 11.43
N HIS A 107 -1.31 1.45 10.37
CA HIS A 107 -1.92 1.91 9.13
C HIS A 107 -2.69 0.79 8.42
N TYR A 108 -2.08 -0.39 8.26
CA TYR A 108 -2.75 -1.54 7.67
C TYR A 108 -3.95 -2.00 8.49
N LEU A 109 -3.82 -2.06 9.82
CA LEU A 109 -4.91 -2.47 10.69
C LEU A 109 -6.09 -1.50 10.62
N ASN A 110 -5.83 -0.18 10.63
CA ASN A 110 -6.87 0.84 10.43
C ASN A 110 -7.52 0.73 9.04
N THR A 111 -6.75 0.38 8.02
CA THR A 111 -7.27 0.14 6.67
C THR A 111 -8.21 -1.05 6.66
N ALA A 112 -7.81 -2.20 7.22
CA ALA A 112 -8.65 -3.38 7.35
C ALA A 112 -9.95 -3.07 8.11
N ARG A 113 -9.86 -2.39 9.26
CA ARG A 113 -11.02 -2.00 10.07
C ARG A 113 -11.97 -1.08 9.30
N THR A 114 -11.44 -0.12 8.56
CA THR A 114 -12.23 0.77 7.70
C THR A 114 -12.95 -0.01 6.60
N GLN A 115 -12.24 -0.94 5.93
CA GLN A 115 -12.84 -1.75 4.88
C GLN A 115 -13.95 -2.67 5.42
N MET A 116 -13.69 -3.30 6.57
CA MET A 116 -14.67 -4.15 7.26
C MET A 116 -15.94 -3.35 7.60
N ASN A 117 -15.79 -2.25 8.33
CA ASN A 117 -16.93 -1.46 8.83
C ASN A 117 -17.72 -0.75 7.73
N LYS A 118 -17.05 -0.23 6.70
CA LYS A 118 -17.71 0.55 5.64
C LYS A 118 -18.31 -0.31 4.52
N TYR A 119 -17.71 -1.46 4.22
CA TYR A 119 -18.03 -2.18 2.99
C TYR A 119 -18.40 -3.66 3.19
N LEU A 120 -18.12 -4.25 4.35
CA LEU A 120 -18.38 -5.69 4.59
C LEU A 120 -19.47 -5.95 5.63
N SER A 121 -20.04 -4.93 6.28
CA SER A 121 -21.08 -5.10 7.31
C SER A 121 -22.52 -5.17 6.80
N GLY A 122 -22.76 -5.00 5.49
CA GLY A 122 -24.10 -5.03 4.89
C GLY A 122 -24.57 -6.41 4.43
N ASP A 123 -25.83 -6.50 4.01
CA ASP A 123 -26.45 -7.71 3.47
C ASP A 123 -25.93 -8.09 2.07
N LYS A 124 -25.34 -7.12 1.37
CA LYS A 124 -24.70 -7.31 0.07
C LYS A 124 -23.34 -6.66 0.07
N VAL A 125 -22.35 -7.39 -0.46
CA VAL A 125 -20.95 -6.97 -0.42
C VAL A 125 -20.28 -7.21 -1.76
N LYS A 126 -19.40 -6.29 -2.16
CA LYS A 126 -18.60 -6.43 -3.38
C LYS A 126 -17.38 -7.31 -3.12
N PRO A 127 -17.12 -8.36 -3.92
CA PRO A 127 -15.95 -9.23 -3.75
C PRO A 127 -14.63 -8.49 -3.63
N LYS A 128 -14.42 -7.42 -4.43
CA LYS A 128 -13.22 -6.56 -4.42
C LYS A 128 -12.88 -6.04 -3.01
N LYS A 129 -13.90 -5.74 -2.19
CA LYS A 129 -13.74 -5.18 -0.84
C LYS A 129 -13.19 -6.18 0.17
N TYR A 130 -13.41 -7.48 -0.02
CA TYR A 130 -12.75 -8.50 0.79
C TYR A 130 -11.24 -8.48 0.59
N PHE A 131 -10.76 -8.34 -0.65
CA PHE A 131 -9.32 -8.26 -0.93
C PHE A 131 -8.68 -7.03 -0.27
N TYR A 132 -9.36 -5.88 -0.31
CA TYR A 132 -8.91 -4.67 0.38
C TYR A 132 -8.91 -4.79 1.90
N ALA A 133 -9.69 -5.71 2.49
CA ALA A 133 -9.67 -5.98 3.92
C ALA A 133 -8.66 -7.07 4.31
N LEU A 134 -8.56 -8.15 3.52
CA LEU A 134 -7.65 -9.28 3.75
C LEU A 134 -6.18 -8.90 3.55
N ARG A 135 -5.86 -8.14 2.49
CA ARG A 135 -4.46 -7.81 2.20
C ARG A 135 -3.80 -7.04 3.36
N PRO A 136 -4.39 -5.98 3.95
CA PRO A 136 -3.80 -5.33 5.10
C PRO A 136 -3.67 -6.25 6.33
N ILE A 137 -4.59 -7.20 6.54
CA ILE A 137 -4.47 -8.21 7.62
C ILE A 137 -3.24 -9.09 7.40
N TRP A 138 -3.05 -9.62 6.19
CA TRP A 138 -1.87 -10.43 5.90
C TRP A 138 -0.59 -9.62 5.85
N ALA A 139 -0.64 -8.35 5.43
CA ALA A 139 0.49 -7.44 5.56
C ALA A 139 0.90 -7.27 7.04
N CYS A 140 -0.06 -7.14 7.96
CA CYS A 140 0.23 -7.14 9.40
C CYS A 140 0.84 -8.47 9.87
N ARG A 141 0.27 -9.61 9.47
CA ARG A 141 0.80 -10.95 9.82
C ARG A 141 2.19 -11.20 9.26
N TRP A 142 2.50 -10.67 8.08
CA TRP A 142 3.85 -10.71 7.52
C TRP A 142 4.82 -9.94 8.40
N ILE A 143 4.46 -8.70 8.80
CA ILE A 143 5.30 -7.88 9.67
C ILE A 143 5.51 -8.58 11.02
N GLU A 144 4.45 -9.16 11.59
CA GLU A 144 4.53 -9.93 12.84
C GLU A 144 5.48 -11.14 12.73
N LYS A 145 5.45 -11.87 11.61
CA LYS A 145 6.24 -13.08 11.40
C LYS A 145 7.69 -12.80 10.99
N TYR A 146 7.92 -11.79 10.15
CA TYR A 146 9.20 -11.57 9.45
C TYR A 146 9.89 -10.26 9.81
N HIS A 147 9.25 -9.35 10.55
CA HIS A 147 9.82 -8.05 10.92
C HIS A 147 10.35 -7.27 9.70
N SER A 148 9.63 -7.35 8.58
CA SER A 148 10.06 -6.78 7.30
C SER A 148 8.89 -6.21 6.52
N ILE A 149 9.22 -5.46 5.46
CA ILE A 149 8.24 -4.87 4.56
C ILE A 149 7.47 -6.01 3.86
N PRO A 150 6.13 -6.05 3.95
CA PRO A 150 5.34 -7.09 3.30
C PRO A 150 5.48 -7.02 1.77
N PRO A 151 5.41 -8.15 1.05
CA PRO A 151 5.40 -8.14 -0.41
C PRO A 151 4.11 -7.49 -0.93
N ILE A 152 4.22 -6.87 -2.11
CA ILE A 152 3.07 -6.21 -2.74
C ILE A 152 2.08 -7.24 -3.32
N LEU A 153 2.59 -8.34 -3.87
CA LEU A 153 1.82 -9.37 -4.55
C LEU A 153 0.91 -10.10 -3.55
N PHE A 154 -0.37 -10.17 -3.89
CA PHE A 154 -1.36 -10.82 -3.05
C PHE A 154 -1.09 -12.33 -2.92
N ASP A 155 -0.65 -12.97 -4.00
CA ASP A 155 -0.37 -14.40 -4.03
C ASP A 155 0.80 -14.80 -3.11
N ASP A 156 1.81 -13.93 -2.95
CA ASP A 156 2.91 -14.17 -2.02
C ASP A 156 2.42 -14.18 -0.56
N LEU A 157 1.52 -13.26 -0.22
CA LEU A 157 0.89 -13.22 1.10
C LEU A 157 0.00 -14.44 1.32
N VAL A 158 -0.81 -14.82 0.32
CA VAL A 158 -1.68 -16.00 0.38
C VAL A 158 -0.86 -17.27 0.59
N LYS A 159 0.17 -17.49 -0.21
CA LYS A 159 0.98 -18.70 -0.18
C LYS A 159 1.62 -18.93 1.19
N GLU A 160 2.04 -17.85 1.85
CA GLU A 160 2.78 -17.92 3.10
C GLU A 160 1.90 -17.85 4.35
N LEU A 161 0.77 -17.14 4.30
CA LEU A 161 -0.01 -16.78 5.49
C LEU A 161 -1.43 -17.35 5.50
N LEU A 162 -1.95 -17.89 4.40
CA LEU A 162 -3.33 -18.40 4.35
C LEU A 162 -3.47 -19.69 5.17
N PRO A 163 -4.29 -19.69 6.24
CA PRO A 163 -4.52 -20.90 7.01
C PRO A 163 -5.32 -21.93 6.21
N SER A 164 -5.08 -23.22 6.46
CA SER A 164 -5.72 -24.32 5.73
C SER A 164 -7.25 -24.26 5.80
N GLN A 165 -7.81 -23.89 6.95
CA GLN A 165 -9.25 -23.74 7.14
C GLN A 165 -9.87 -22.59 6.32
N MET A 166 -9.08 -21.59 5.92
CA MET A 166 -9.54 -20.47 5.11
C MET A 166 -9.38 -20.71 3.60
N LYS A 167 -8.68 -21.78 3.22
CA LYS A 167 -8.30 -22.04 1.83
C LYS A 167 -9.49 -22.14 0.88
N GLU A 168 -10.53 -22.86 1.28
CA GLU A 168 -11.74 -23.02 0.47
C GLU A 168 -12.47 -21.69 0.29
N HIS A 169 -12.62 -20.91 1.36
CA HIS A 169 -13.33 -19.63 1.32
C HIS A 169 -12.62 -18.58 0.46
N VAL A 170 -11.29 -18.47 0.59
CA VAL A 170 -10.50 -17.52 -0.22
C VAL A 170 -10.43 -17.96 -1.68
N SER A 171 -10.30 -19.27 -1.95
CA SER A 171 -10.34 -19.80 -3.33
C SER A 171 -11.68 -19.52 -3.99
N ARG A 172 -12.79 -19.72 -3.27
CA ARG A 172 -14.13 -19.37 -3.75
C ARG A 172 -14.27 -17.87 -4.02
N LEU A 173 -13.72 -17.01 -3.16
CA LEU A 173 -13.74 -15.56 -3.36
C LEU A 173 -12.95 -15.14 -4.61
N LEU A 174 -11.78 -15.75 -4.85
CA LEU A 174 -10.98 -15.56 -6.07
C LEU A 174 -11.76 -16.00 -7.31
N ASP A 175 -12.39 -17.17 -7.27
CA ASP A 175 -13.21 -17.69 -8.37
C ASP A 175 -14.37 -16.75 -8.72
N ILE A 176 -15.07 -16.23 -7.70
CA ILE A 176 -16.16 -15.26 -7.88
C ILE A 176 -15.63 -14.00 -8.55
N LYS A 177 -14.47 -13.51 -8.13
CA LYS A 177 -13.87 -12.30 -8.68
C LYS A 177 -13.48 -12.46 -10.15
N VAL A 178 -12.92 -13.61 -10.52
CA VAL A 178 -12.48 -13.89 -11.90
C VAL A 178 -13.67 -14.09 -12.84
N LYS A 179 -14.75 -14.72 -12.36
CA LYS A 179 -15.92 -15.07 -13.18
C LYS A 179 -17.02 -14.01 -13.18
N GLY A 180 -17.04 -13.14 -12.17
CA GLY A 180 -18.08 -12.12 -11.98
C GLY A 180 -17.68 -10.74 -12.51
N PRO A 181 -18.65 -9.91 -12.95
CA PRO A 181 -18.37 -8.52 -13.30
C PRO A 181 -17.96 -7.71 -12.05
N GLU A 182 -17.15 -6.64 -12.20
CA GLU A 182 -16.65 -5.84 -11.05
C GLU A 182 -17.77 -5.28 -10.15
N GLY A 183 -18.94 -5.00 -10.73
CA GLY A 183 -20.12 -4.49 -10.04
C GLY A 183 -20.94 -5.54 -9.30
N MET A 184 -20.60 -6.82 -9.40
CA MET A 184 -21.31 -7.91 -8.73
C MET A 184 -21.29 -7.74 -7.22
N GLU A 185 -22.45 -7.94 -6.61
CA GLU A 185 -22.60 -8.07 -5.17
C GLU A 185 -22.96 -9.50 -4.82
N ILE A 186 -22.40 -9.98 -3.72
CA ILE A 186 -22.64 -11.32 -3.19
C ILE A 186 -23.18 -11.24 -1.76
N GLU A 187 -23.80 -12.32 -1.32
CA GLU A 187 -24.09 -12.52 0.10
C GLU A 187 -22.78 -12.58 0.91
N PRO A 188 -22.76 -12.02 2.13
CA PRO A 188 -21.63 -12.09 3.05
C PRO A 188 -21.03 -13.48 3.22
N ILE A 189 -19.73 -13.61 2.95
CA ILE A 189 -18.93 -14.78 3.30
C ILE A 189 -18.52 -14.66 4.77
N LYS A 190 -19.41 -15.10 5.68
CA LYS A 190 -19.22 -14.98 7.14
C LYS A 190 -17.88 -15.51 7.65
N PRO A 191 -17.39 -16.70 7.24
CA PRO A 191 -16.08 -17.19 7.67
C PRO A 191 -14.91 -16.23 7.39
N ILE A 192 -14.96 -15.48 6.28
CA ILE A 192 -13.93 -14.49 5.96
C ILE A 192 -14.09 -13.23 6.84
N GLN A 193 -15.32 -12.80 7.08
CA GLN A 193 -15.59 -11.64 7.94
C GLN A 193 -15.14 -11.89 9.37
N ASP A 194 -15.49 -13.05 9.92
CA ASP A 194 -15.12 -13.47 11.28
C ASP A 194 -13.60 -13.58 11.38
N TYR A 195 -12.94 -14.21 10.40
CA TYR A 195 -11.49 -14.26 10.31
C TYR A 195 -10.84 -12.86 10.33
N ILE A 196 -11.38 -11.89 9.57
CA ILE A 196 -10.86 -10.50 9.57
C ILE A 196 -11.02 -9.89 10.96
N LEU A 197 -12.20 -10.02 11.59
CA LEU A 197 -12.48 -9.44 12.90
C LEU A 197 -11.60 -10.03 14.00
N ASP A 198 -11.42 -11.35 14.01
CA ASP A 198 -10.55 -12.05 14.96
C ASP A 198 -9.09 -11.58 14.82
N ASN A 199 -8.60 -11.50 13.57
CA ASN A 199 -7.26 -10.98 13.30
C ASN A 199 -7.11 -9.52 13.73
N ILE A 200 -8.15 -8.68 13.57
CA ILE A 200 -8.08 -7.29 14.03
C ILE A 200 -7.85 -7.24 15.54
N GLN A 201 -8.60 -8.04 16.30
CA GLN A 201 -8.50 -8.07 17.77
C GLN A 201 -7.13 -8.59 18.23
N GLU A 202 -6.64 -9.68 17.64
CA GLU A 202 -5.33 -10.24 17.98
C GLU A 202 -4.19 -9.26 17.66
N LEU A 203 -4.25 -8.62 16.48
CA LEU A 203 -3.22 -7.66 16.05
C LEU A 203 -3.25 -6.38 16.88
N ASP A 204 -4.42 -5.92 17.35
CA ASP A 204 -4.51 -4.78 18.27
C ASP A 204 -3.70 -5.02 19.55
N VAL A 205 -3.78 -6.24 20.10
CA VAL A 205 -3.01 -6.64 21.29
C VAL A 205 -1.51 -6.72 20.96
N TYR A 206 -1.16 -7.34 19.82
CA TYR A 206 0.23 -7.44 19.38
C TYR A 206 0.90 -6.07 19.23
N ILE A 207 0.24 -5.10 18.58
CA ILE A 207 0.80 -3.77 18.31
C ILE A 207 1.17 -3.01 19.59
N GLN A 208 0.46 -3.23 20.71
CA GLN A 208 0.80 -2.59 21.98
C GLN A 208 2.20 -2.98 22.48
N ASN A 209 2.65 -4.19 22.14
CA ASN A 209 3.95 -4.73 22.53
C ASN A 209 5.08 -4.38 21.55
N VAL A 210 4.75 -3.83 20.38
CA VAL A 210 5.76 -3.43 19.39
C VAL A 210 6.41 -2.11 19.82
N THR A 211 7.73 -2.11 19.84
CA THR A 211 8.54 -0.93 20.17
C THR A 211 8.87 -0.12 18.92
N GLU A 212 8.74 1.21 19.01
CA GLU A 212 9.11 2.12 17.92
C GLU A 212 10.51 2.67 18.18
N LYS A 213 11.40 2.55 17.19
CA LYS A 213 12.67 3.30 17.20
C LYS A 213 12.47 4.63 16.50
N LYS A 214 12.85 5.72 17.17
CA LYS A 214 12.87 7.05 16.57
C LYS A 214 13.85 7.06 15.39
N LYS A 215 13.43 7.62 14.27
CA LYS A 215 14.27 7.85 13.09
C LYS A 215 14.65 9.33 13.07
N GLU A 216 15.82 9.65 12.54
CA GLU A 216 16.31 11.02 12.44
C GLU A 216 16.14 11.54 11.00
N TRP A 217 16.03 12.86 10.84
CA TRP A 217 15.79 13.49 9.53
C TRP A 217 17.06 13.66 8.69
N GLU A 218 18.22 13.65 9.33
CA GLU A 218 19.49 14.05 8.70
C GLU A 218 19.79 13.30 7.40
N THR A 219 19.64 11.97 7.39
CA THR A 219 19.87 11.16 6.20
C THR A 219 18.93 11.52 5.04
N LEU A 220 17.65 11.79 5.34
CA LEU A 220 16.69 12.19 4.30
C LEU A 220 16.94 13.62 3.82
N ASN A 221 17.35 14.52 4.71
CA ASN A 221 17.73 15.88 4.34
C ASN A 221 18.95 15.87 3.41
N GLN A 222 19.97 15.09 3.74
CA GLN A 222 21.16 14.94 2.91
C GLN A 222 20.81 14.34 1.53
N PHE A 223 20.03 13.27 1.50
CA PHE A 223 19.54 12.67 0.25
C PHE A 223 18.72 13.66 -0.59
N PHE A 224 17.88 14.46 0.05
CA PHE A 224 17.10 15.50 -0.62
C PHE A 224 18.00 16.54 -1.29
N LEU A 225 19.03 17.03 -0.59
CA LEU A 225 19.96 18.00 -1.14
C LEU A 225 20.79 17.43 -2.30
N GLU A 226 21.23 16.17 -2.20
CA GLU A 226 21.93 15.46 -3.27
C GLU A 226 21.05 15.32 -4.53
N GLU A 227 19.77 15.03 -4.37
CA GLU A 227 18.81 14.98 -5.47
C GLU A 227 18.62 16.32 -6.17
N LEU A 228 18.65 17.43 -5.43
CA LEU A 228 18.50 18.76 -6.01
C LEU A 228 19.77 19.24 -6.72
N GLY A 229 20.91 18.59 -6.48
CA GLY A 229 22.20 19.00 -7.02
C GLY A 229 22.76 20.26 -6.38
N HIS A 230 24.03 20.51 -6.68
CA HIS A 230 24.70 21.79 -6.43
C HIS A 230 24.67 22.57 -7.74
N ASP A 231 23.57 23.28 -8.00
CA ASP A 231 23.59 24.37 -8.99
C ASP A 231 24.24 25.62 -8.34
#